data_AF-A0AAW9GDE2-F1
#
_entry.id   AF-A0AAW9GDE2-F1
#
_cell.length_a   1.000
_cell.length_b   1.000
_cell.length_c   1.000
_cell.angle_alpha   90.00
_cell.angle_beta   90.00
_cell.angle_gamma   90.00
#
_symmetry.space_group_name_H-M   'P 1'
#
loop_
_entity.id
_entity.type
_entity.pdbx_description
1 polymer ?
#
loop_
_entity_poly.entity_id
_entity_poly.type
_entity_poly.pdbx_seq_one_letter_code
_entity_poly.pdbx_strand_id
1 'polypeptide(L)'
;MNGNEVKKKEECLFGLLKRVKEETLLLRASLEIPEKQSVVAFRGEPQDYKETKLLPSLYRKGLSPKQEIKLFDLLNDYQVIGEKEKTNLQKAIAAQHYLATSRLLDITFNVLVAIYFATAYEKEKGDKDGYLYVFCLPQHFSPSSKYIEKYYNDMLLENQSELILKKNFKVVTHGHFNDRIKLQRGGFIFFPASNITRIPNCFYKRITINGEKKEKIRKQLAEFFSIYESTLFPEKDKLSDVITEGIEKTLEGCKIDNTLESELDSYFENIEFEINSFVKNNVHKKDVMRQLRKYEQDLFCAFNELEKKVKAKEEDMSRLNGIRQRACHDFEYLRISYIRRSY
;
A
#
# COMPACT_ATOMS: atom_id res chain seq x y z
N MET A 1 5.38 26.44 36.21
CA MET A 1 5.75 26.93 34.86
C MET A 1 5.76 25.72 33.94
N ASN A 2 4.63 25.49 33.28
CA ASN A 2 4.43 24.48 32.25
C ASN A 2 5.12 24.96 30.97
N GLY A 3 5.97 24.15 30.36
CA GLY A 3 6.65 24.61 29.14
C GLY A 3 7.54 23.62 28.40
N ASN A 4 7.40 22.29 28.58
CA ASN A 4 8.21 21.33 27.80
C ASN A 4 7.50 20.00 27.45
N GLU A 5 6.17 19.98 27.43
CA GLU A 5 5.38 18.86 26.90
C GLU A 5 4.55 19.28 25.68
N VAL A 6 5.22 19.65 24.59
CA VAL A 6 4.56 19.84 23.29
C VAL A 6 5.21 18.94 22.25
N LYS A 7 4.61 17.75 22.11
CA LYS A 7 4.52 16.93 20.89
C LYS A 7 5.81 16.25 20.38
N LYS A 8 6.24 15.18 21.07
CA LYS A 8 6.59 13.93 20.37
C LYS A 8 5.29 13.33 19.81
N LYS A 9 4.74 13.90 18.73
CA LYS A 9 3.63 13.27 18.02
C LYS A 9 4.21 12.06 17.30
N GLU A 10 3.76 10.87 17.66
CA GLU A 10 3.98 9.65 16.89
C GLU A 10 3.63 9.92 15.42
N GLU A 11 4.63 9.98 14.53
CA GLU A 11 4.36 10.01 13.09
C GLU A 11 4.05 8.57 12.63
N CYS A 12 2.85 8.14 12.97
CA CYS A 12 2.14 7.00 12.41
C CYS A 12 1.61 7.38 11.02
N LEU A 13 1.28 6.39 10.15
CA LEU A 13 0.73 6.62 8.80
C LEU A 13 -0.44 7.63 8.81
N PHE A 14 -1.34 7.53 9.78
CA PHE A 14 -2.48 8.45 9.91
C PHE A 14 -2.06 9.89 10.25
N GLY A 15 -0.98 10.07 11.03
CA GLY A 15 -0.40 11.39 11.31
C GLY A 15 0.17 12.02 10.05
N LEU A 16 0.84 11.22 9.21
CA LEU A 16 1.34 11.66 7.90
C LEU A 16 0.19 12.06 6.97
N LEU A 17 -0.87 11.25 6.87
CA LEU A 17 -2.05 11.56 6.06
C LEU A 17 -2.74 12.86 6.49
N LYS A 18 -2.84 13.10 7.81
CA LYS A 18 -3.35 14.36 8.34
C LYS A 18 -2.50 15.55 7.89
N ARG A 19 -1.17 15.43 8.00
CA ARG A 19 -0.23 16.46 7.55
C ARG A 19 -0.34 16.72 6.04
N VAL A 20 -0.46 15.67 5.23
CA VAL A 20 -0.65 15.80 3.78
C VAL A 20 -1.92 16.58 3.47
N LYS A 21 -3.03 16.29 4.15
CA LYS A 21 -4.28 17.03 4.00
C LYS A 21 -4.11 18.52 4.31
N GLU A 22 -3.47 18.84 5.43
CA GLU A 22 -3.22 20.23 5.85
C GLU A 22 -2.34 20.98 4.82
N GLU A 23 -1.23 20.39 4.40
CA GLU A 23 -0.33 20.98 3.40
C GLU A 23 -0.99 21.16 2.03
N THR A 24 -1.87 20.22 1.62
CA THR A 24 -2.61 20.32 0.35
C THR A 24 -3.55 21.52 0.37
N LEU A 25 -4.27 21.74 1.48
CA LEU A 25 -5.18 22.87 1.63
C LEU A 25 -4.42 24.21 1.62
N LEU A 26 -3.30 24.28 2.35
CA LEU A 26 -2.44 25.47 2.37
C LEU A 26 -1.88 25.79 0.98
N LEU A 27 -1.40 24.77 0.26
CA LEU A 27 -0.86 24.93 -1.08
C LEU A 27 -1.93 25.44 -2.06
N ARG A 28 -3.13 24.86 -2.01
CA ARG A 28 -4.27 25.28 -2.83
C ARG A 28 -4.65 26.73 -2.57
N ALA A 29 -4.74 27.12 -1.30
CA ALA A 29 -5.06 28.50 -0.92
C ALA A 29 -3.98 29.49 -1.42
N SER A 30 -2.70 29.12 -1.32
CA SER A 30 -1.59 29.98 -1.77
C SER A 30 -1.53 30.20 -3.28
N LEU A 31 -2.15 29.34 -4.07
CA LEU A 31 -2.15 29.42 -5.53
C LEU A 31 -3.43 30.06 -6.10
N GLU A 32 -4.41 30.39 -5.24
CA GLU A 32 -5.70 30.98 -5.64
C GLU A 32 -6.44 30.18 -6.73
N ILE A 33 -6.19 28.88 -6.83
CA ILE A 33 -6.80 28.03 -7.87
C ILE A 33 -8.19 27.56 -7.43
N PRO A 34 -9.24 27.73 -8.26
CA PRO A 34 -10.57 27.22 -7.98
C PRO A 34 -10.59 25.70 -7.79
N GLU A 35 -11.42 25.23 -6.86
CA GLU A 35 -11.48 23.82 -6.49
C GLU A 35 -11.73 22.88 -7.66
N LYS A 36 -12.63 23.30 -8.56
CA LYS A 36 -13.03 22.55 -9.76
C LYS A 36 -11.95 22.49 -10.85
N GLN A 37 -10.92 23.34 -10.77
CA GLN A 37 -9.85 23.42 -11.78
C GLN A 37 -8.51 22.88 -11.24
N SER A 38 -8.36 22.80 -9.92
CA SER A 38 -7.17 22.25 -9.30
C SER A 38 -7.07 20.72 -9.43
N VAL A 39 -5.87 20.25 -9.70
CA VAL A 39 -5.51 18.84 -9.74
C VAL A 39 -4.45 18.59 -8.70
N VAL A 40 -4.71 17.64 -7.80
CA VAL A 40 -3.75 17.25 -6.77
C VAL A 40 -3.08 15.95 -7.19
N ALA A 41 -1.75 15.96 -7.18
CA ALA A 41 -0.94 14.79 -7.47
C ALA A 41 0.16 14.64 -6.42
N PHE A 42 0.74 13.45 -6.34
CA PHE A 42 1.73 13.10 -5.34
C PHE A 42 2.91 12.38 -5.99
N ARG A 43 4.09 12.47 -5.37
CA ARG A 43 5.25 11.66 -5.73
C ARG A 43 6.04 11.30 -4.49
N GLY A 44 6.39 10.02 -4.36
CA GLY A 44 7.30 9.55 -3.32
C GLY A 44 8.70 9.38 -3.86
N GLU A 45 9.69 9.88 -3.14
CA GLU A 45 11.10 9.62 -3.37
C GLU A 45 11.68 8.96 -2.12
N PRO A 46 12.35 7.80 -2.23
CA PRO A 46 12.85 7.08 -1.06
C PRO A 46 14.06 7.75 -0.39
N GLN A 47 14.66 8.77 -1.00
CA GLN A 47 15.80 9.51 -0.47
C GLN A 47 15.85 10.94 -1.04
N ASP A 48 16.69 11.79 -0.47
CA ASP A 48 16.95 13.12 -1.04
C ASP A 48 17.83 12.99 -2.27
N TYR A 49 17.28 13.34 -3.43
CA TYR A 49 18.01 13.36 -4.70
C TYR A 49 18.67 14.72 -4.99
N LYS A 50 18.68 15.65 -4.02
CA LYS A 50 19.34 16.97 -4.09
C LYS A 50 18.99 17.72 -5.39
N GLU A 51 19.98 17.97 -6.24
CA GLU A 51 19.84 18.68 -7.51
C GLU A 51 19.03 17.91 -8.56
N THR A 52 18.83 16.60 -8.37
CA THR A 52 18.09 15.71 -9.27
C THR A 52 16.67 15.36 -8.79
N LYS A 53 16.20 15.99 -7.70
CA LYS A 53 14.82 15.83 -7.20
C LYS A 53 13.81 16.23 -8.27
N LEU A 54 12.71 15.49 -8.38
CA LEU A 54 11.63 15.78 -9.35
C LEU A 54 12.09 15.89 -10.81
N LEU A 55 13.22 15.27 -11.16
CA LEU A 55 13.71 15.18 -12.54
C LEU A 55 13.44 13.78 -13.13
N PRO A 56 12.98 13.71 -14.39
CA PRO A 56 12.88 12.44 -15.12
C PRO A 56 14.21 11.70 -15.22
N SER A 57 14.14 10.37 -15.27
CA SER A 57 15.31 9.48 -15.29
C SER A 57 16.22 9.71 -16.50
N LEU A 58 15.65 10.06 -17.65
CA LEU A 58 16.40 10.26 -18.90
C LEU A 58 17.40 11.41 -18.79
N TYR A 59 17.01 12.49 -18.12
CA TYR A 59 17.89 13.63 -17.87
C TYR A 59 18.95 13.35 -16.81
N ARG A 60 18.66 12.50 -15.82
CA ARG A 60 19.68 12.04 -14.86
C ARG A 60 20.80 11.27 -15.57
N LYS A 61 20.48 10.60 -16.68
CA LYS A 61 21.40 9.83 -17.52
C LYS A 61 22.00 10.62 -18.68
N GLY A 62 21.58 11.88 -18.92
CA GLY A 62 22.12 12.74 -19.97
C GLY A 62 21.81 12.31 -21.41
N LEU A 63 20.74 11.53 -21.63
CA LEU A 63 20.36 11.03 -22.95
C LEU A 63 19.71 12.13 -23.81
N SER A 64 20.01 12.12 -25.11
CA SER A 64 19.45 13.03 -26.11
C SER A 64 18.14 12.51 -26.73
N PRO A 65 17.31 13.38 -27.34
CA PRO A 65 16.07 12.96 -28.02
C PRO A 65 16.28 11.89 -29.11
N LYS A 66 17.41 11.96 -29.84
CA LYS A 66 17.76 10.95 -30.86
C LYS A 66 18.02 9.57 -30.26
N GLN A 67 18.56 9.51 -29.04
CA GLN A 67 18.77 8.25 -28.33
C GLN A 67 17.45 7.71 -27.76
N GLU A 68 16.49 8.57 -27.43
CA GLU A 68 15.13 8.18 -27.02
C GLU A 68 14.35 7.52 -28.16
N ILE A 69 14.45 8.08 -29.39
CA ILE A 69 13.87 7.44 -30.59
C ILE A 69 14.47 6.05 -30.81
N LYS A 70 15.80 5.93 -30.76
CA LYS A 70 16.49 4.63 -30.89
C LYS A 70 16.09 3.64 -29.79
N LEU A 71 15.81 4.13 -28.58
CA LEU A 71 15.30 3.29 -27.49
C LEU A 71 13.90 2.76 -27.81
N PHE A 72 13.03 3.59 -28.38
CA PHE A 72 11.70 3.15 -28.81
C PHE A 72 11.77 2.13 -29.93
N ASP A 73 12.69 2.29 -30.89
CA ASP A 73 12.90 1.30 -31.96
C ASP A 73 13.34 -0.04 -31.38
N LEU A 74 14.35 -0.05 -30.49
CA LEU A 74 14.79 -1.27 -29.81
C LEU A 74 13.66 -1.92 -28.99
N LEU A 75 12.87 -1.13 -28.25
CA LEU A 75 11.74 -1.66 -27.49
C LEU A 75 10.64 -2.27 -28.37
N ASN A 76 10.42 -1.72 -29.57
CA ASN A 76 9.53 -2.32 -30.57
C ASN A 76 10.13 -3.63 -31.12
N ASP A 77 11.44 -3.65 -31.41
CA ASP A 77 12.14 -4.84 -31.92
C ASP A 77 12.06 -6.01 -30.93
N TYR A 78 12.15 -5.74 -29.63
CA TYR A 78 11.99 -6.74 -28.57
C TYR A 78 10.52 -7.06 -28.24
N GLN A 79 9.54 -6.50 -28.97
CA GLN A 79 8.09 -6.66 -28.73
C GLN A 79 7.66 -6.33 -27.29
N VAL A 80 8.40 -5.47 -26.60
CA VAL A 80 8.10 -5.03 -25.24
C VAL A 80 6.94 -4.03 -25.25
N ILE A 81 6.86 -3.23 -26.32
CA ILE A 81 5.73 -2.35 -26.64
C ILE A 81 4.71 -3.19 -27.42
N GLY A 82 3.52 -3.38 -26.86
CA GLY A 82 2.48 -4.17 -27.53
C GLY A 82 1.99 -3.51 -28.83
N GLU A 83 1.52 -4.32 -29.80
CA GLU A 83 1.00 -3.85 -31.10
C GLU A 83 -0.12 -2.78 -31.01
N LYS A 84 -0.71 -2.60 -29.82
CA LYS A 84 -1.80 -1.65 -29.53
C LYS A 84 -1.32 -0.20 -29.33
N GLU A 85 -0.04 0.03 -29.10
CA GLU A 85 0.51 1.36 -28.80
C GLU A 85 0.90 2.09 -30.08
N LYS A 86 -0.03 2.92 -30.58
CA LYS A 86 0.07 3.54 -31.91
C LYS A 86 0.84 4.86 -31.91
N THR A 87 0.91 5.56 -30.77
CA THR A 87 1.42 6.93 -30.70
C THR A 87 2.76 7.01 -29.98
N ASN A 88 3.62 7.98 -30.34
CA ASN A 88 4.93 8.15 -29.70
C ASN A 88 4.82 8.42 -28.18
N LEU A 89 3.72 9.06 -27.75
CA LEU A 89 3.45 9.28 -26.33
C LEU A 89 3.16 7.95 -25.60
N GLN A 90 2.39 7.06 -26.22
CA GLN A 90 2.11 5.73 -25.66
C GLN A 90 3.41 4.91 -25.55
N LYS A 91 4.24 4.93 -26.60
CA LYS A 91 5.56 4.28 -26.59
C LYS A 91 6.46 4.83 -25.47
N ALA A 92 6.43 6.13 -25.22
CA ALA A 92 7.20 6.74 -24.13
C ALA A 92 6.69 6.33 -22.74
N ILE A 93 5.37 6.24 -22.57
CA ILE A 93 4.74 5.75 -21.33
C ILE A 93 5.11 4.28 -21.09
N ALA A 94 5.09 3.45 -22.13
CA ALA A 94 5.52 2.05 -22.05
C ALA A 94 7.02 1.91 -21.77
N ALA A 95 7.87 2.71 -22.40
CA ALA A 95 9.31 2.74 -22.11
C ALA A 95 9.60 3.13 -20.65
N GLN A 96 8.85 4.10 -20.10
CA GLN A 96 8.94 4.47 -18.69
C GLN A 96 8.49 3.32 -17.77
N HIS A 97 7.51 2.54 -18.22
CA HIS A 97 7.01 1.39 -17.48
C HIS A 97 8.04 0.24 -17.41
N TYR A 98 8.64 -0.14 -18.54
CA TYR A 98 9.55 -1.29 -18.61
C TYR A 98 11.02 -0.97 -18.26
N LEU A 99 11.52 0.19 -18.69
CA LEU A 99 12.93 0.55 -18.54
C LEU A 99 13.18 1.68 -17.52
N ALA A 100 12.12 2.28 -16.97
CA ALA A 100 12.20 3.43 -16.07
C ALA A 100 13.02 4.60 -16.66
N THR A 101 13.08 4.70 -17.99
CA THR A 101 13.84 5.71 -18.73
C THR A 101 12.94 6.45 -19.70
N SER A 102 12.57 7.69 -19.37
CA SER A 102 11.90 8.62 -20.28
C SER A 102 12.06 10.06 -19.81
N ARG A 103 11.61 11.00 -20.64
CA ARG A 103 11.45 12.42 -20.29
C ARG A 103 10.22 12.71 -19.41
N LEU A 104 9.50 11.67 -18.99
CA LEU A 104 8.30 11.76 -18.16
C LEU A 104 8.67 11.66 -16.67
N LEU A 105 8.10 12.55 -15.87
CA LEU A 105 8.15 12.45 -14.42
C LEU A 105 6.90 11.73 -13.92
N ASP A 106 7.09 10.55 -13.32
CA ASP A 106 6.00 9.79 -12.71
C ASP A 106 5.37 10.55 -11.54
N ILE A 107 4.05 10.67 -11.55
CA ILE A 107 3.26 11.14 -10.42
C ILE A 107 2.15 10.13 -10.16
N THR A 108 1.53 10.20 -8.99
CA THR A 108 0.35 9.39 -8.66
C THR A 108 -0.75 10.28 -8.10
N PHE A 109 -1.99 9.94 -8.42
CA PHE A 109 -3.18 10.57 -7.85
C PHE A 109 -3.65 9.84 -6.58
N ASN A 110 -2.86 8.89 -6.09
CA ASN A 110 -3.08 8.20 -4.83
C ASN A 110 -1.94 8.50 -3.85
N VAL A 111 -2.27 9.21 -2.77
CA VAL A 111 -1.31 9.56 -1.70
C VAL A 111 -0.67 8.32 -1.07
N LEU A 112 -1.41 7.23 -0.90
CA LEU A 112 -0.91 6.01 -0.26
C LEU A 112 0.17 5.34 -1.12
N VAL A 113 -0.01 5.36 -2.45
CA VAL A 113 0.98 4.86 -3.40
C VAL A 113 2.24 5.73 -3.36
N ALA A 114 2.10 7.04 -3.26
CA ALA A 114 3.25 7.93 -3.10
C ALA A 114 3.98 7.70 -1.77
N ILE A 115 3.26 7.47 -0.66
CA ILE A 115 3.86 7.12 0.62
C ILE A 115 4.60 5.79 0.52
N TYR A 116 4.02 4.80 -0.17
CA TYR A 116 4.68 3.53 -0.43
C TYR A 116 6.02 3.76 -1.17
N PHE A 117 6.05 4.56 -2.23
CA PHE A 117 7.29 4.86 -2.94
C PHE A 117 8.31 5.66 -2.11
N ALA A 118 7.85 6.55 -1.23
CA ALA A 118 8.74 7.29 -0.32
C ALA A 118 9.31 6.40 0.80
N THR A 119 8.64 5.29 1.11
CA THR A 119 9.03 4.32 2.14
C THR A 119 9.63 3.03 1.56
N ALA A 120 9.69 2.92 0.22
CA ALA A 120 10.17 1.74 -0.48
C ALA A 120 11.61 1.39 -0.05
N TYR A 121 11.80 0.12 0.28
CA TYR A 121 13.07 -0.41 0.76
C TYR A 121 13.95 -0.78 -0.42
N GLU A 122 15.01 0.00 -0.65
CA GLU A 122 16.16 -0.48 -1.41
C GLU A 122 17.11 -1.13 -0.41
N LYS A 123 17.52 -2.38 -0.65
CA LYS A 123 18.33 -3.22 0.27
C LYS A 123 19.63 -2.56 0.79
N GLU A 124 20.05 -1.45 0.21
CA GLU A 124 21.28 -0.70 0.54
C GLU A 124 21.04 0.64 1.25
N LYS A 125 19.79 1.04 1.55
CA LYS A 125 19.44 2.42 1.96
C LYS A 125 18.51 2.52 3.18
N GLY A 126 18.52 1.50 4.03
CA GLY A 126 17.55 1.28 5.13
C GLY A 126 17.24 2.50 6.01
N ASP A 127 18.20 3.40 6.26
CA ASP A 127 18.07 4.50 7.23
C ASP A 127 17.89 5.90 6.64
N LYS A 128 17.82 6.05 5.32
CA LYS A 128 17.67 7.39 4.74
C LYS A 128 16.24 7.89 4.88
N ASP A 129 16.07 9.20 5.09
CA ASP A 129 14.76 9.84 5.07
C ASP A 129 14.11 9.73 3.69
N GLY A 130 12.80 9.48 3.67
CA GLY A 130 11.96 9.54 2.48
C GLY A 130 11.35 10.92 2.30
N TYR A 131 10.95 11.25 1.08
CA TYR A 131 10.31 12.53 0.76
C TYR A 131 9.03 12.30 -0.01
N LEU A 132 7.96 12.91 0.48
CA LEU A 132 6.67 12.96 -0.19
C LEU A 132 6.47 14.36 -0.75
N TYR A 133 6.21 14.45 -2.04
CA TYR A 133 5.89 15.69 -2.73
C TYR A 133 4.39 15.74 -2.99
N VAL A 134 3.77 16.84 -2.60
CA VAL A 134 2.36 17.15 -2.85
C VAL A 134 2.32 18.25 -3.89
N PHE A 135 1.68 18.02 -5.03
CA PHE A 135 1.51 18.97 -6.12
C PHE A 135 0.10 19.51 -6.15
N CYS A 136 -0.04 20.81 -6.42
CA CYS A 136 -1.32 21.42 -6.77
C CYS A 136 -1.15 22.13 -8.11
N LEU A 137 -1.86 21.63 -9.13
CA LEU A 137 -1.63 21.97 -10.53
C LEU A 137 -2.94 22.51 -11.13
N PRO A 138 -2.90 23.53 -11.99
CA PRO A 138 -4.10 24.23 -12.46
C PRO A 138 -4.86 23.50 -13.56
N GLN A 139 -4.24 22.51 -14.22
CA GLN A 139 -4.86 21.77 -15.31
C GLN A 139 -4.19 20.41 -15.51
N HIS A 140 -4.95 19.46 -16.03
CA HIS A 140 -4.46 18.20 -16.55
C HIS A 140 -5.06 17.90 -17.92
N PHE A 141 -4.43 17.02 -18.67
CA PHE A 141 -4.85 16.62 -20.00
C PHE A 141 -4.98 15.10 -20.11
N SER A 142 -5.90 14.65 -20.95
CA SER A 142 -6.01 13.24 -21.32
C SER A 142 -4.89 12.87 -22.30
N PRO A 143 -4.22 11.72 -22.13
CA PRO A 143 -3.20 11.25 -23.07
C PRO A 143 -3.75 10.88 -24.45
N SER A 144 -5.05 10.65 -24.59
CA SER A 144 -5.71 10.43 -25.88
C SER A 144 -6.03 11.74 -26.62
N SER A 145 -5.69 12.89 -26.04
CA SER A 145 -5.92 14.19 -26.67
C SER A 145 -4.97 14.39 -27.84
N LYS A 146 -5.54 14.64 -29.03
CA LYS A 146 -4.79 15.02 -30.24
C LYS A 146 -3.85 16.20 -30.00
N TYR A 147 -4.23 17.12 -29.10
CA TYR A 147 -3.38 18.25 -28.72
C TYR A 147 -2.10 17.80 -28.03
N ILE A 148 -2.21 16.91 -27.03
CA ILE A 148 -1.05 16.43 -26.27
C ILE A 148 -0.17 15.53 -27.12
N GLU A 149 -0.78 14.72 -27.99
CA GLU A 149 -0.02 13.91 -28.94
C GLU A 149 0.77 14.76 -29.93
N LYS A 150 0.12 15.76 -30.56
CA LYS A 150 0.80 16.71 -31.44
C LYS A 150 1.93 17.42 -30.69
N TYR A 151 1.64 17.94 -29.51
CA TYR A 151 2.60 18.64 -28.66
C TYR A 151 3.81 17.76 -28.27
N TYR A 152 3.61 16.47 -28.03
CA TYR A 152 4.69 15.52 -27.77
C TYR A 152 5.53 15.21 -29.03
N ASN A 153 4.88 15.05 -30.18
CA ASN A 153 5.57 14.82 -31.45
C ASN A 153 6.42 16.03 -31.88
N ASP A 154 5.87 17.25 -31.74
CA ASP A 154 6.59 18.49 -32.05
C ASP A 154 7.86 18.64 -31.19
N MET A 155 7.85 18.13 -29.95
CA MET A 155 9.04 18.07 -29.11
C MET A 155 10.09 17.07 -29.58
N LEU A 156 9.66 15.87 -29.96
CA LEU A 156 10.59 14.80 -30.37
C LEU A 156 11.33 15.16 -31.66
N LEU A 157 10.64 15.84 -32.56
CA LEU A 157 11.18 16.22 -33.87
C LEU A 157 12.06 17.49 -33.81
N GLU A 158 12.24 18.11 -32.64
CA GLU A 158 12.95 19.40 -32.49
C GLU A 158 12.47 20.46 -33.50
N ASN A 159 11.19 20.41 -33.89
CA ASN A 159 10.64 21.35 -34.86
C ASN A 159 10.70 22.75 -34.25
N GLN A 160 11.61 23.58 -34.77
CA GLN A 160 11.81 24.98 -34.35
C GLN A 160 10.60 25.88 -34.72
N SER A 161 9.61 25.33 -35.41
CA SER A 161 8.38 25.99 -35.80
C SER A 161 7.31 25.81 -34.71
N GLU A 162 6.95 26.93 -34.08
CA GLU A 162 5.92 27.14 -33.04
C GLU A 162 6.36 27.00 -31.57
N LEU A 163 6.99 28.07 -31.06
CA LEU A 163 6.79 28.63 -29.69
C LEU A 163 6.56 27.61 -28.54
N ILE A 164 7.41 26.59 -28.42
CA ILE A 164 7.44 25.79 -27.19
C ILE A 164 8.04 26.66 -26.08
N LEU A 165 7.15 27.35 -25.35
CA LEU A 165 7.51 28.26 -24.27
C LEU A 165 8.32 27.52 -23.21
N LYS A 166 9.53 28.02 -22.95
CA LYS A 166 10.35 27.60 -21.81
C LYS A 166 9.52 27.77 -20.53
N LYS A 167 9.45 26.74 -19.67
CA LYS A 167 8.62 26.60 -18.44
C LYS A 167 7.20 26.02 -18.59
N ASN A 168 6.77 25.56 -19.77
CA ASN A 168 5.42 25.01 -19.93
C ASN A 168 5.39 23.48 -19.69
N PHE A 169 5.44 23.04 -18.43
CA PHE A 169 5.16 21.63 -18.11
C PHE A 169 3.65 21.38 -18.26
N LYS A 170 3.25 20.21 -18.79
CA LYS A 170 1.85 19.78 -18.70
C LYS A 170 1.74 18.46 -17.95
N VAL A 171 0.57 18.32 -17.34
CA VAL A 171 0.19 17.17 -16.55
C VAL A 171 -0.73 16.30 -17.39
N VAL A 172 -0.38 15.03 -17.51
CA VAL A 172 -1.16 14.04 -18.24
C VAL A 172 -1.70 13.03 -17.24
N THR A 173 -3.02 12.86 -17.21
CA THR A 173 -3.68 11.86 -16.36
C THR A 173 -3.68 10.48 -17.02
N HIS A 174 -4.19 9.49 -16.29
CA HIS A 174 -4.28 8.11 -16.75
C HIS A 174 -4.97 7.99 -18.11
N GLY A 175 -4.27 7.41 -19.08
CA GLY A 175 -4.89 6.55 -20.06
C GLY A 175 -4.74 5.10 -19.57
N HIS A 176 -5.71 4.25 -19.87
CA HIS A 176 -5.66 2.82 -19.55
C HIS A 176 -4.67 2.09 -20.48
N PHE A 177 -3.38 2.40 -20.37
CA PHE A 177 -2.34 1.82 -21.22
C PHE A 177 -1.72 0.55 -20.63
N ASN A 178 -1.60 0.47 -19.30
CA ASN A 178 -1.03 -0.69 -18.60
C ASN A 178 -1.68 -0.86 -17.20
N ASP A 179 -1.86 -2.10 -16.76
CA ASP A 179 -2.42 -2.45 -15.46
C ASP A 179 -1.62 -1.88 -14.27
N ARG A 180 -0.29 -1.80 -14.37
CA ARG A 180 0.55 -1.15 -13.34
C ARG A 180 0.19 0.32 -13.16
N ILE A 181 0.03 1.07 -14.25
CA ILE A 181 -0.33 2.50 -14.21
C ILE A 181 -1.73 2.66 -13.60
N LYS A 182 -2.66 1.75 -13.93
CA LYS A 182 -4.01 1.71 -13.37
C LYS A 182 -3.99 1.47 -11.85
N LEU A 183 -3.23 0.49 -11.39
CA LEU A 183 -3.11 0.12 -9.97
C LEU A 183 -2.44 1.22 -9.15
N GLN A 184 -1.39 1.84 -9.69
CA GLN A 184 -0.68 2.93 -9.03
C GLN A 184 -1.43 4.26 -9.06
N ARG A 185 -2.53 4.34 -9.82
CA ARG A 185 -3.13 5.61 -10.23
C ARG A 185 -2.04 6.58 -10.71
N GLY A 186 -1.23 6.12 -11.67
CA GLY A 186 -0.10 6.85 -12.23
C GLY A 186 -0.51 7.90 -13.27
N GLY A 187 0.11 9.07 -13.19
CA GLY A 187 0.12 10.08 -14.24
C GLY A 187 1.54 10.53 -14.55
N PHE A 188 1.67 11.45 -15.49
CA PHE A 188 2.96 11.92 -15.96
C PHE A 188 2.99 13.44 -16.05
N ILE A 189 4.12 14.03 -15.69
CA ILE A 189 4.44 15.42 -16.04
C ILE A 189 5.53 15.39 -17.09
N PHE A 190 5.29 15.99 -18.24
CA PHE A 190 6.33 16.12 -19.27
C PHE A 190 6.98 17.51 -19.22
N PHE A 191 8.24 17.55 -19.67
CA PHE A 191 9.02 18.78 -19.75
C PHE A 191 9.40 19.09 -21.20
N PRO A 192 9.05 20.28 -21.72
CA PRO A 192 9.11 20.57 -23.14
C PRO A 192 10.51 20.62 -23.77
N ALA A 193 11.54 21.05 -23.04
CA ALA A 193 12.78 21.54 -23.65
C ALA A 193 14.02 20.72 -23.29
N SER A 194 15.07 20.89 -24.10
CA SER A 194 16.44 20.41 -23.88
C SER A 194 17.05 20.99 -22.59
N ASN A 195 16.58 22.17 -22.16
CA ASN A 195 16.90 22.77 -20.87
C ASN A 195 15.72 22.60 -19.91
N ILE A 196 15.88 21.69 -18.94
CA ILE A 196 14.85 21.46 -17.92
C ILE A 196 14.66 22.73 -17.11
N THR A 197 13.40 23.17 -17.02
CA THR A 197 12.99 24.13 -15.99
C THR A 197 12.37 23.33 -14.87
N ARG A 198 12.99 23.39 -13.68
CA ARG A 198 12.48 22.75 -12.46
C ARG A 198 11.05 23.22 -12.22
N ILE A 199 10.19 22.32 -11.73
CA ILE A 199 8.87 22.70 -11.25
C ILE A 199 9.08 23.79 -10.19
N PRO A 200 8.48 24.98 -10.35
CA PRO A 200 8.63 26.04 -9.36
C PRO A 200 8.14 25.60 -7.98
N ASN A 201 8.85 26.01 -6.93
CA ASN A 201 8.55 25.60 -5.54
C ASN A 201 7.15 26.02 -5.07
N CYS A 202 6.48 26.96 -5.74
CA CYS A 202 5.10 27.34 -5.43
C CYS A 202 4.09 26.25 -5.80
N PHE A 203 4.38 25.36 -6.75
CA PHE A 203 3.43 24.32 -7.18
C PHE A 203 3.47 23.05 -6.32
N TYR A 204 4.40 22.96 -5.36
CA TYR A 204 4.53 21.75 -4.55
C TYR A 204 4.98 22.01 -3.11
N LYS A 205 4.58 21.10 -2.21
CA LYS A 205 5.08 21.00 -0.84
C LYS A 205 5.87 19.72 -0.68
N ARG A 206 6.96 19.79 0.09
CA ARG A 206 7.82 18.64 0.42
C ARG A 206 7.62 18.27 1.88
N ILE A 207 7.23 17.03 2.13
CA ILE A 207 7.06 16.44 3.45
C ILE A 207 8.15 15.38 3.64
N THR A 208 8.85 15.44 4.76
CA THR A 208 9.92 14.47 5.09
C THR A 208 9.34 13.32 5.91
N ILE A 209 9.77 12.10 5.61
CA ILE A 209 9.40 10.87 6.32
C ILE A 209 10.69 10.30 6.91
N ASN A 210 10.75 10.21 8.23
CA ASN A 210 11.92 9.68 8.93
C ASN A 210 12.22 8.23 8.47
N GLY A 211 13.48 7.95 8.13
CA GLY A 211 13.98 6.63 7.74
C GLY A 211 13.58 5.50 8.70
N GLU A 212 13.77 5.70 10.00
CA GLU A 212 13.48 4.72 11.06
C GLU A 212 12.01 4.26 11.08
N LYS A 213 11.10 5.13 10.62
CA LYS A 213 9.65 4.87 10.64
C LYS A 213 9.13 4.24 9.35
N LYS A 214 9.95 4.14 8.30
CA LYS A 214 9.52 3.62 6.99
C LYS A 214 8.97 2.21 7.07
N GLU A 215 9.62 1.34 7.84
CA GLU A 215 9.16 -0.04 8.01
C GLU A 215 7.79 -0.10 8.68
N LYS A 216 7.59 0.65 9.77
CA LYS A 216 6.30 0.74 10.47
C LYS A 216 5.20 1.26 9.53
N ILE A 217 5.50 2.29 8.73
CA ILE A 217 4.55 2.84 7.76
C ILE A 217 4.20 1.81 6.68
N ARG A 218 5.18 1.05 6.17
CA ARG A 218 4.93 -0.02 5.19
C ARG A 218 4.05 -1.14 5.77
N LYS A 219 4.30 -1.57 7.00
CA LYS A 219 3.45 -2.54 7.71
C LYS A 219 2.02 -2.04 7.84
N GLN A 220 1.83 -0.78 8.20
CA GLN A 220 0.49 -0.17 8.27
C GLN A 220 -0.20 -0.02 6.91
N LEU A 221 0.55 0.28 5.84
CA LEU A 221 0.01 0.31 4.47
C LEU A 221 -0.47 -1.08 4.03
N ALA A 222 0.28 -2.12 4.36
CA ALA A 222 -0.10 -3.51 4.11
C ALA A 222 -1.34 -3.92 4.92
N GLU A 223 -1.31 -3.71 6.23
CA GLU A 223 -2.35 -4.17 7.16
C GLU A 223 -3.69 -3.45 6.97
N PHE A 224 -3.69 -2.12 6.82
CA PHE A 224 -4.94 -1.34 6.77
C PHE A 224 -5.45 -1.07 5.36
N PHE A 225 -4.58 -1.09 4.35
CA PHE A 225 -4.92 -0.67 2.99
C PHE A 225 -4.60 -1.72 1.92
N SER A 226 -4.04 -2.87 2.32
CA SER A 226 -3.63 -3.96 1.40
C SER A 226 -2.69 -3.47 0.29
N ILE A 227 -1.79 -2.53 0.60
CA ILE A 227 -0.81 -2.00 -0.35
C ILE A 227 0.53 -2.72 -0.16
N TYR A 228 0.84 -3.58 -1.12
CA TYR A 228 2.07 -4.37 -1.21
C TYR A 228 2.82 -4.10 -2.51
N GLU A 229 4.08 -4.53 -2.61
CA GLU A 229 4.83 -4.44 -3.88
C GLU A 229 4.10 -5.19 -5.00
N SER A 230 3.59 -6.39 -4.72
CA SER A 230 2.86 -7.21 -5.71
C SER A 230 1.58 -6.53 -6.21
N THR A 231 0.84 -5.85 -5.33
CA THR A 231 -0.37 -5.11 -5.72
C THR A 231 -0.08 -3.89 -6.59
N LEU A 232 1.12 -3.31 -6.49
CA LEU A 232 1.53 -2.16 -7.28
C LEU A 232 2.34 -2.53 -8.53
N PHE A 233 2.91 -3.74 -8.57
CA PHE A 233 3.76 -4.24 -9.65
C PHE A 233 3.35 -5.68 -10.01
N PRO A 234 2.27 -5.86 -10.78
CA PRO A 234 1.75 -7.19 -11.12
C PRO A 234 2.74 -8.04 -11.94
N GLU A 235 3.64 -7.42 -12.69
CA GLU A 235 4.60 -8.08 -13.59
C GLU A 235 5.81 -8.70 -12.89
N LYS A 236 5.99 -8.44 -11.59
CA LYS A 236 7.21 -8.82 -10.87
C LYS A 236 7.20 -10.23 -10.26
N ASP A 237 6.18 -11.06 -10.52
CA ASP A 237 6.03 -12.40 -9.92
C ASP A 237 6.26 -12.41 -8.39
N LYS A 238 5.79 -11.37 -7.69
CA LYS A 238 5.88 -11.25 -6.21
C LYS A 238 4.59 -11.61 -5.49
N LEU A 239 3.62 -12.16 -6.21
CA LEU A 239 2.38 -12.62 -5.59
C LEU A 239 2.67 -13.80 -4.64
N SER A 240 3.67 -14.62 -4.96
CA SER A 240 4.17 -15.71 -4.12
C SER A 240 4.54 -15.22 -2.74
N ASP A 241 5.35 -14.17 -2.60
CA ASP A 241 5.86 -13.72 -1.30
C ASP A 241 4.73 -13.22 -0.39
N VAL A 242 3.72 -12.55 -0.96
CA VAL A 242 2.54 -12.08 -0.20
C VAL A 242 1.63 -13.23 0.18
N ILE A 243 1.44 -14.19 -0.73
CA ILE A 243 0.69 -15.41 -0.44
C ILE A 243 1.43 -16.22 0.63
N THR A 244 2.75 -16.38 0.54
CA THR A 244 3.57 -17.09 1.53
C THR A 244 3.53 -16.40 2.88
N GLU A 245 3.65 -15.07 2.97
CA GLU A 245 3.51 -14.36 4.25
C GLU A 245 2.10 -14.52 4.86
N GLY A 246 1.05 -14.47 4.01
CA GLY A 246 -0.33 -14.71 4.43
C GLY A 246 -0.55 -16.15 4.90
N ILE A 247 0.04 -17.12 4.19
CA ILE A 247 0.00 -18.54 4.52
C ILE A 247 0.79 -18.81 5.80
N GLU A 248 2.01 -18.30 5.97
CA GLU A 248 2.83 -18.46 7.18
C GLU A 248 2.09 -17.95 8.42
N LYS A 249 1.51 -16.74 8.35
CA LYS A 249 0.65 -16.21 9.43
C LYS A 249 -0.57 -17.08 9.71
N THR A 250 -1.11 -17.73 8.69
CA THR A 250 -2.26 -18.64 8.84
C THR A 250 -1.82 -20.01 9.40
N LEU A 251 -0.66 -20.51 8.98
CA LEU A 251 -0.11 -21.81 9.38
C LEU A 251 0.46 -21.79 10.81
N GLU A 252 1.07 -20.69 11.25
CA GLU A 252 1.53 -20.54 12.64
C GLU A 252 0.38 -20.63 13.67
N GLY A 253 -0.86 -20.32 13.26
CA GLY A 253 -2.06 -20.46 14.07
C GLY A 253 -2.82 -21.79 13.91
N CYS A 254 -2.36 -22.68 13.02
CA CYS A 254 -3.12 -23.85 12.59
C CYS A 254 -2.40 -25.14 12.96
N LYS A 255 -2.66 -25.68 14.16
CA LYS A 255 -2.43 -27.10 14.46
C LYS A 255 -3.50 -27.94 13.75
N ILE A 256 -3.41 -28.07 12.42
CA ILE A 256 -4.40 -28.85 11.65
C ILE A 256 -3.95 -30.29 11.58
N ASP A 257 -4.39 -31.07 12.55
CA ASP A 257 -4.95 -32.39 12.23
C ASP A 257 -6.48 -32.20 12.22
N ASN A 258 -7.22 -32.71 11.22
CA ASN A 258 -8.70 -32.69 11.22
C ASN A 258 -9.25 -33.71 12.22
N THR A 259 -8.95 -33.50 13.50
CA THR A 259 -9.30 -34.38 14.61
C THR A 259 -10.20 -33.63 15.57
N LEU A 260 -11.07 -34.36 16.29
CA LEU A 260 -11.92 -33.78 17.32
C LEU A 260 -11.10 -33.04 18.40
N GLU A 261 -9.86 -33.47 18.62
CA GLU A 261 -8.94 -32.81 19.55
C GLU A 261 -8.51 -31.41 19.10
N SER A 262 -8.25 -31.17 17.81
CA SER A 262 -7.87 -29.84 17.32
C SER A 262 -9.05 -28.87 17.29
N GLU A 263 -10.26 -29.37 16.97
CA GLU A 263 -11.49 -28.58 17.09
C GLU A 263 -11.75 -28.20 18.56
N LEU A 264 -11.46 -29.10 19.50
CA LEU A 264 -11.56 -28.82 20.93
C LEU A 264 -10.56 -27.74 21.36
N ASP A 265 -9.30 -27.86 20.95
CA ASP A 265 -8.26 -26.89 21.26
C ASP A 265 -8.63 -25.50 20.71
N SER A 266 -9.10 -25.43 19.45
CA SER A 266 -9.61 -24.19 18.82
C SER A 266 -10.82 -23.61 19.56
N TYR A 267 -11.75 -24.46 20.01
CA TYR A 267 -12.91 -24.05 20.79
C TYR A 267 -12.50 -23.37 22.10
N PHE A 268 -11.56 -23.95 22.84
CA PHE A 268 -11.09 -23.38 24.11
C PHE A 268 -10.21 -22.13 23.92
N GLU A 269 -9.38 -22.08 22.88
CA GLU A 269 -8.62 -20.86 22.52
C GLU A 269 -9.58 -19.68 22.25
N ASN A 270 -10.66 -19.90 21.50
CA ASN A 270 -11.69 -18.89 21.25
C ASN A 270 -12.35 -18.39 22.55
N ILE A 271 -12.68 -19.30 23.48
CA ILE A 271 -13.23 -18.92 24.78
C ILE A 271 -12.22 -18.09 25.59
N GLU A 272 -10.93 -18.45 25.58
CA GLU A 272 -9.91 -17.67 26.29
C GLU A 272 -9.80 -16.25 25.71
N PHE A 273 -9.84 -16.09 24.38
CA PHE A 273 -9.86 -14.77 23.75
C PHE A 273 -11.11 -13.96 24.14
N GLU A 274 -12.28 -14.60 24.21
CA GLU A 274 -13.53 -13.97 24.63
C GLU A 274 -13.46 -13.50 26.10
N ILE A 275 -12.94 -14.35 27.00
CA ILE A 275 -12.70 -14.01 28.40
C ILE A 275 -11.74 -12.82 28.52
N ASN A 276 -10.62 -12.84 27.78
CA ASN A 276 -9.65 -11.74 27.80
C ASN A 276 -10.28 -10.41 27.37
N SER A 277 -11.19 -10.44 26.39
CA SER A 277 -11.99 -9.27 25.99
C SER A 277 -12.91 -8.79 27.12
N PHE A 278 -13.59 -9.71 27.81
CA PHE A 278 -14.46 -9.37 28.95
C PHE A 278 -13.71 -8.77 30.13
N VAL A 279 -12.52 -9.29 30.45
CA VAL A 279 -11.63 -8.72 31.49
C VAL A 279 -11.28 -7.28 31.12
N LYS A 280 -10.84 -7.05 29.87
CA LYS A 280 -10.44 -5.71 29.41
C LYS A 280 -11.59 -4.70 29.42
N ASN A 281 -12.80 -5.16 29.15
CA ASN A 281 -14.01 -4.34 29.12
C ASN A 281 -14.76 -4.26 30.48
N ASN A 282 -14.18 -4.79 31.57
CA ASN A 282 -14.75 -4.79 32.92
C ASN A 282 -16.18 -5.35 33.01
N VAL A 283 -16.47 -6.41 32.26
CA VAL A 283 -17.80 -7.07 32.30
C VAL A 283 -18.03 -7.70 33.68
N HIS A 284 -19.26 -7.63 34.19
CA HIS A 284 -19.59 -8.20 35.48
C HIS A 284 -19.30 -9.72 35.54
N LYS A 285 -18.60 -10.13 36.61
CA LYS A 285 -18.21 -11.53 36.87
C LYS A 285 -19.37 -12.53 36.76
N LYS A 286 -20.58 -12.13 37.18
CA LYS A 286 -21.77 -12.99 37.10
C LYS A 286 -22.17 -13.33 35.67
N ASP A 287 -22.01 -12.39 34.74
CA ASP A 287 -22.41 -12.57 33.34
C ASP A 287 -21.42 -13.46 32.59
N VAL A 288 -20.12 -13.26 32.81
CA VAL A 288 -19.07 -14.12 32.26
C VAL A 288 -19.21 -15.56 32.76
N MET A 289 -19.46 -15.74 34.06
CA MET A 289 -19.71 -17.08 34.62
C MET A 289 -21.00 -17.72 34.09
N ARG A 290 -22.01 -16.90 33.73
CA ARG A 290 -23.24 -17.40 33.08
C ARG A 290 -22.94 -17.89 31.66
N GLN A 291 -22.13 -17.16 30.90
CA GLN A 291 -21.72 -17.57 29.55
C GLN A 291 -20.88 -18.84 29.58
N LEU A 292 -19.90 -18.95 30.49
CA LEU A 292 -19.08 -20.16 30.62
C LEU A 292 -19.90 -21.40 30.93
N ARG A 293 -20.94 -21.29 31.79
CA ARG A 293 -21.87 -22.41 32.04
C ARG A 293 -22.67 -22.78 30.81
N LYS A 294 -23.08 -21.78 30.02
CA LYS A 294 -23.83 -22.02 28.77
C LYS A 294 -22.94 -22.73 27.74
N TYR A 295 -21.70 -22.26 27.55
CA TYR A 295 -20.74 -22.86 26.63
C TYR A 295 -20.39 -24.29 27.00
N GLU A 296 -20.15 -24.56 28.29
CA GLU A 296 -19.99 -25.93 28.79
C GLU A 296 -21.21 -26.78 28.46
N GLN A 297 -22.41 -26.31 28.79
CA GLN A 297 -23.64 -27.06 28.51
C GLN A 297 -23.83 -27.35 27.01
N ASP A 298 -23.58 -26.37 26.15
CA ASP A 298 -23.71 -26.51 24.70
C ASP A 298 -22.68 -27.52 24.14
N LEU A 299 -21.43 -27.48 24.62
CA LEU A 299 -20.37 -28.42 24.21
C LEU A 299 -20.71 -29.86 24.63
N PHE A 300 -21.15 -30.06 25.87
CA PHE A 300 -21.52 -31.40 26.35
C PHE A 300 -22.78 -31.94 25.67
N CYS A 301 -23.72 -31.08 25.28
CA CYS A 301 -24.84 -31.46 24.40
C CYS A 301 -24.33 -31.96 23.04
N ALA A 302 -23.36 -31.26 22.43
CA ALA A 302 -22.76 -31.67 21.17
C ALA A 302 -22.04 -33.03 21.30
N PHE A 303 -21.31 -33.28 22.40
CA PHE A 303 -20.72 -34.59 22.66
C PHE A 303 -21.75 -35.70 22.81
N ASN A 304 -22.87 -35.46 23.49
CA ASN A 304 -23.94 -36.47 23.60
C ASN A 304 -24.56 -36.81 22.23
N GLU A 305 -24.70 -35.83 21.33
CA GLU A 305 -25.17 -36.08 19.96
C GLU A 305 -24.13 -36.84 19.11
N LEU A 306 -22.85 -36.57 19.29
CA LEU A 306 -21.76 -37.33 18.67
C LEU A 306 -21.72 -38.77 19.18
N GLU A 307 -21.88 -38.98 20.48
CA GLU A 307 -21.91 -40.30 21.12
C GLU A 307 -23.04 -41.17 20.55
N LYS A 308 -24.22 -40.59 20.29
CA LYS A 308 -25.33 -41.31 19.63
C LYS A 308 -24.98 -41.79 18.22
N LYS A 309 -24.11 -41.08 17.50
CA LYS A 309 -23.70 -41.42 16.13
C LYS A 309 -22.55 -42.43 16.07
N VAL A 310 -21.71 -42.52 17.12
CA VAL A 310 -20.46 -43.30 17.14
C VAL A 310 -20.63 -44.75 17.64
N LYS A 311 -21.86 -45.20 17.97
CA LYS A 311 -22.21 -46.51 18.57
C LYS A 311 -21.75 -47.80 17.83
N ALA A 312 -20.90 -47.73 16.80
CA ALA A 312 -20.46 -48.87 16.01
C ALA A 312 -19.01 -49.37 16.30
N LYS A 313 -18.18 -48.66 17.08
CA LYS A 313 -16.78 -49.07 17.38
C LYS A 313 -16.33 -48.72 18.82
N GLU A 314 -15.77 -49.68 19.55
CA GLU A 314 -15.31 -49.50 20.95
C GLU A 314 -14.11 -48.54 21.10
N GLU A 315 -13.19 -48.50 20.14
CA GLU A 315 -12.02 -47.61 20.17
C GLU A 315 -12.40 -46.12 20.11
N ASP A 316 -13.42 -45.77 19.31
CA ASP A 316 -13.89 -44.38 19.13
C ASP A 316 -14.61 -43.86 20.39
N MET A 317 -15.26 -44.76 21.15
CA MET A 317 -15.91 -44.43 22.42
C MET A 317 -14.90 -44.13 23.53
N SER A 318 -13.79 -44.87 23.59
CA SER A 318 -12.71 -44.60 24.55
C SER A 318 -12.07 -43.23 24.29
N ARG A 319 -11.85 -42.91 23.01
CA ARG A 319 -11.30 -41.61 22.59
C ARG A 319 -12.24 -40.44 22.92
N LEU A 320 -13.54 -40.57 22.62
CA LEU A 320 -14.54 -39.55 22.95
C LEU A 320 -14.63 -39.29 24.47
N ASN A 321 -14.53 -40.33 25.29
CA ASN A 321 -14.49 -40.18 26.74
C ASN A 321 -13.23 -39.45 27.24
N GLY A 322 -12.07 -39.72 26.64
CA GLY A 322 -10.84 -38.98 26.92
C GLY A 322 -10.96 -37.48 26.60
N ILE A 323 -11.55 -37.15 25.45
CA ILE A 323 -11.81 -35.75 25.03
C ILE A 323 -12.77 -35.06 26.00
N ARG A 324 -13.82 -35.77 26.42
CA ARG A 324 -14.83 -35.26 27.37
C ARG A 324 -14.22 -34.95 28.74
N GLN A 325 -13.30 -35.80 29.21
CA GLN A 325 -12.57 -35.54 30.46
C GLN A 325 -11.64 -34.33 30.34
N ARG A 326 -10.91 -34.20 29.24
CA ARG A 326 -10.06 -33.03 28.96
C ARG A 326 -10.89 -31.74 28.95
N ALA A 327 -12.01 -31.72 28.23
CA ALA A 327 -12.88 -30.55 28.15
C ALA A 327 -13.38 -30.09 29.53
N CYS A 328 -13.70 -31.04 30.43
CA CYS A 328 -14.10 -30.72 31.80
C CYS A 328 -12.99 -30.00 32.57
N HIS A 329 -11.76 -30.53 32.48
CA HIS A 329 -10.59 -29.93 33.11
C HIS A 329 -10.28 -28.52 32.56
N ASP A 330 -10.43 -28.32 31.24
CA ASP A 330 -10.15 -27.03 30.62
C ASP A 330 -11.17 -25.96 31.01
N PHE A 331 -12.46 -26.30 31.14
CA PHE A 331 -13.47 -25.40 31.71
C PHE A 331 -13.19 -25.05 33.18
N GLU A 332 -12.74 -26.00 33.99
CA GLU A 332 -12.31 -25.74 35.37
C GLU A 332 -11.12 -24.79 35.42
N TYR A 333 -10.12 -25.03 34.57
CA TYR A 333 -8.95 -24.16 34.44
C TYR A 333 -9.35 -22.74 34.04
N LEU A 334 -10.22 -22.56 33.04
CA LEU A 334 -10.70 -21.25 32.60
C LEU A 334 -11.45 -20.49 33.70
N ARG A 335 -12.27 -21.19 34.51
CA ARG A 335 -12.95 -20.60 35.67
C ARG A 335 -11.95 -20.08 36.69
N ILE A 336 -10.94 -20.88 37.03
CA ILE A 336 -9.90 -20.51 38.01
C ILE A 336 -9.04 -19.36 37.48
N SER A 337 -8.63 -19.44 36.21
CA SER A 337 -7.82 -18.43 35.52
C SER A 337 -8.55 -17.08 35.48
N TYR A 338 -9.83 -17.06 35.11
CA TYR A 338 -10.63 -15.82 35.12
C TYR A 338 -10.80 -15.24 36.52
N ILE A 339 -11.03 -16.09 37.53
CA ILE A 339 -11.13 -15.63 38.93
C ILE A 339 -9.82 -14.97 39.37
N ARG A 340 -8.66 -15.48 38.96
CA ARG A 340 -7.35 -14.89 39.28
C ARG A 340 -7.04 -13.60 38.51
N ARG A 341 -7.47 -13.50 37.24
CA ARG A 341 -7.23 -12.35 36.35
C ARG A 341 -8.19 -11.16 36.58
N SER A 342 -9.23 -11.33 37.40
CA SER A 342 -10.26 -10.31 37.69
C SER A 342 -10.07 -9.57 39.03
N TYR A 343 -8.95 -9.81 39.72
CA TYR A 343 -8.41 -9.01 40.82
C TYR A 343 -7.22 -8.20 40.31
#